data_AF-A0A7R9K230-F1
#
_entry.id   AF-A0A7R9K230-F1
#
_cell.length_a   1.000
_cell.length_b   1.000
_cell.length_c   1.000
_cell.angle_alpha   90.00
_cell.angle_beta   90.00
_cell.angle_gamma   90.00
#
_symmetry.space_group_name_H-M   'P 1'
#
loop_
_entity.id
_entity.type
_entity.pdbx_description
1 polymer ?
#
loop_
_entity_poly.entity_id
_entity_poly.type
_entity_poly.pdbx_seq_one_letter_code
_entity_poly.pdbx_strand_id
1 'polypeptide(L)'
;MTGRSSALLSISYKMAAKNPESIQSSTLSIIQMDDFNSTDLGVFAHLLKGSLGTGILAMPNAFKNAGTVFGMVFTLIIGVVCTHCVHILVHSAHVLSKREKIPSLSYADTAEIAFKSGPPELQRLSTFSSCELSVSTKEAMGLLYLGVPGSIPGWYLGYFSLKGSYSNSHKSSLDPLPRGDLILANRTTTIRTTSLDPSHPERSLANALVVLSSTAEDGEIEVRISVGSFVNVALAATYYSALCVYIVFIATAIKQVADYHYPLGTTADETINIRLYILMLVPFLYALGLIRNLKYLVPFSALANVFILIGFCITLYYMFTDIPDTSDKVEITPDFSTLPVFFSTVIFAMEGIGVVMPLENSMKNPGHFLGCPGVLNIAMLIVVGLYAIIGLFGYLKYGDGVDASVTLNLPLEDVLAQVVKILIAAAILFSYGLQFFVPTDICWPMVEKHVSEGKKNILQNVFRLSTITATVAVAIAVPNLGPIISLVGAVCFSTLGLLCPAVIETATHWENGLGKFRWVLWKNVIIIFFSLLALITGAYTSILEIIKEY
;
A
#
# COMPACT_ATOMS: atom_id res chain seq x y z
N MET A 1 41.18 3.72 -3.15
CA MET A 1 40.12 2.69 -3.08
C MET A 1 39.66 2.35 -1.65
N THR A 2 40.04 3.11 -0.61
CA THR A 2 39.75 2.75 0.81
C THR A 2 38.76 3.68 1.54
N GLY A 3 38.20 4.70 0.88
CA GLY A 3 37.29 5.69 1.50
C GLY A 3 35.79 5.45 1.32
N ARG A 4 35.35 4.62 0.36
CA ARG A 4 33.92 4.33 0.11
C ARG A 4 33.34 3.23 1.02
N SER A 5 34.20 2.37 1.58
CA SER A 5 33.78 1.24 2.42
C SER A 5 33.38 1.63 3.85
N SER A 6 33.93 2.73 4.39
CA SER A 6 33.63 3.18 5.76
C SER A 6 32.30 3.94 5.86
N ALA A 7 31.90 4.66 4.81
CA ALA A 7 30.60 5.31 4.73
C ALA A 7 29.45 4.28 4.67
N LEU A 8 29.63 3.20 3.90
CA LEU A 8 28.65 2.12 3.78
C LEU A 8 28.51 1.30 5.07
N LEU A 9 29.61 1.00 5.77
CA LEU A 9 29.56 0.34 7.09
C LEU A 9 28.85 1.19 8.16
N SER A 10 28.98 2.52 8.11
CA SER A 10 28.31 3.42 9.07
C SER A 10 26.79 3.48 8.88
N ILE A 11 26.31 3.21 7.65
CA ILE A 11 24.89 3.16 7.31
C ILE A 11 24.31 1.81 7.76
N SER A 12 24.99 0.69 7.52
CA SER A 12 24.59 -0.63 8.03
C SER A 12 24.51 -0.68 9.55
N TYR A 13 25.44 -0.02 10.26
CA TYR A 13 25.42 0.03 11.73
C TYR A 13 24.29 0.92 12.29
N LYS A 14 23.90 1.98 11.57
CA LYS A 14 22.78 2.85 11.97
C LYS A 14 21.40 2.25 11.69
N MET A 15 21.28 1.30 10.75
CA MET A 15 20.01 0.58 10.52
C MET A 15 19.75 -0.52 11.57
N ALA A 16 20.80 -1.13 12.12
CA ALA A 16 20.66 -2.23 13.08
C ALA A 16 20.34 -1.79 14.54
N ALA A 17 20.42 -0.50 14.86
CA ALA A 17 20.47 -0.01 16.25
C ALA A 17 19.40 1.04 16.59
N LYS A 18 18.12 0.80 16.28
CA LYS A 18 17.00 1.66 16.72
C LYS A 18 15.95 0.86 17.51
N ASN A 19 15.94 1.04 18.84
CA ASN A 19 14.96 0.63 19.88
C ASN A 19 14.98 -0.81 20.47
N PRO A 20 15.88 -1.12 21.43
CA PRO A 20 15.95 -2.44 22.08
C PRO A 20 14.79 -2.77 23.03
N GLU A 21 14.11 -1.79 23.65
CA GLU A 21 13.11 -2.07 24.70
C GLU A 21 11.67 -2.30 24.19
N SER A 22 11.30 -1.76 23.02
CA SER A 22 10.03 -2.09 22.35
C SER A 22 10.09 -3.44 21.61
N ILE A 23 11.31 -3.90 21.32
CA ILE A 23 11.58 -5.18 20.70
C ILE A 23 11.22 -6.28 21.70
N GLN A 24 11.76 -6.30 22.91
CA GLN A 24 11.67 -7.46 23.84
C GLN A 24 10.25 -7.96 24.19
N SER A 25 9.25 -7.08 24.33
CA SER A 25 7.84 -7.46 24.60
C SER A 25 7.08 -7.89 23.34
N SER A 26 7.48 -7.32 22.19
CA SER A 26 7.06 -7.74 20.85
C SER A 26 7.70 -9.08 20.48
N THR A 27 8.97 -9.30 20.85
CA THR A 27 9.76 -10.51 20.58
C THR A 27 9.10 -11.74 21.20
N LEU A 28 8.53 -11.71 22.41
CA LEU A 28 7.95 -12.93 23.00
C LEU A 28 6.65 -13.40 22.31
N SER A 29 5.84 -12.48 21.79
CA SER A 29 4.67 -12.83 20.95
C SER A 29 5.02 -13.08 19.49
N ILE A 30 6.07 -12.43 19.00
CA ILE A 30 6.66 -12.69 17.70
C ILE A 30 7.33 -14.07 17.73
N ILE A 31 7.97 -14.52 18.81
CA ILE A 31 8.57 -15.86 18.97
C ILE A 31 7.54 -16.97 18.78
N GLN A 32 6.31 -16.82 19.31
CA GLN A 32 5.24 -17.81 19.07
C GLN A 32 4.64 -17.76 17.66
N MET A 33 4.67 -16.61 16.97
CA MET A 33 4.32 -16.51 15.54
C MET A 33 5.49 -16.89 14.60
N ASP A 34 6.73 -16.72 15.04
CA ASP A 34 7.98 -17.03 14.33
C ASP A 34 8.19 -18.53 14.22
N ASP A 35 7.76 -19.32 15.20
CA ASP A 35 7.83 -20.78 15.07
C ASP A 35 6.92 -21.30 13.94
N PHE A 36 5.80 -20.65 13.65
CA PHE A 36 4.95 -20.95 12.50
C PHE A 36 5.50 -20.29 11.21
N ASN A 37 5.85 -18.99 11.23
CA ASN A 37 6.36 -18.23 10.08
C ASN A 37 7.73 -18.68 9.57
N SER A 38 8.56 -19.29 10.41
CA SER A 38 9.87 -19.80 10.01
C SER A 38 9.80 -21.17 9.32
N THR A 39 8.62 -21.78 9.28
CA THR A 39 8.37 -23.01 8.50
C THR A 39 7.90 -22.67 7.09
N ASP A 40 8.30 -23.48 6.12
CA ASP A 40 7.87 -23.34 4.72
C ASP A 40 6.34 -23.35 4.59
N LEU A 41 5.65 -24.15 5.44
CA LEU A 41 4.19 -24.22 5.48
C LEU A 41 3.55 -22.93 6.04
N GLY A 42 4.18 -22.30 7.04
CA GLY A 42 3.72 -21.02 7.54
C GLY A 42 3.86 -19.92 6.50
N VAL A 43 5.02 -19.82 5.85
CA VAL A 43 5.23 -18.87 4.74
C VAL A 43 4.24 -19.12 3.61
N PHE A 44 4.02 -20.38 3.23
CA PHE A 44 3.00 -20.76 2.26
C PHE A 44 1.60 -20.27 2.65
N ALA A 45 1.17 -20.52 3.89
CA ALA A 45 -0.13 -20.08 4.38
C ALA A 45 -0.25 -18.55 4.39
N HIS A 46 0.83 -17.84 4.72
CA HIS A 46 0.88 -16.39 4.68
C HIS A 46 0.84 -15.82 3.26
N LEU A 47 1.51 -16.46 2.28
CA LEU A 47 1.42 -16.10 0.87
C LEU A 47 0.01 -16.32 0.33
N LEU A 48 -0.61 -17.46 0.66
CA LEU A 48 -2.00 -17.73 0.31
C LEU A 48 -2.93 -16.68 0.91
N LYS A 49 -2.78 -16.36 2.20
CA LYS A 49 -3.57 -15.30 2.84
C LYS A 49 -3.35 -13.94 2.19
N GLY A 50 -2.10 -13.60 1.89
CA GLY A 50 -1.72 -12.33 1.29
C GLY A 50 -2.29 -12.16 -0.13
N SER A 51 -2.41 -13.26 -0.88
CA SER A 51 -2.91 -13.24 -2.26
C SER A 51 -4.43 -13.45 -2.31
N LEU A 52 -4.97 -14.51 -1.70
CA LEU A 52 -6.40 -14.93 -1.75
C LEU A 52 -7.37 -14.01 -1.00
N GLY A 53 -7.00 -12.77 -0.66
CA GLY A 53 -7.81 -11.85 0.15
C GLY A 53 -9.15 -11.46 -0.51
N THR A 54 -9.57 -10.21 -0.39
CA THR A 54 -10.84 -9.78 -1.03
C THR A 54 -10.81 -9.87 -2.56
N GLY A 55 -9.61 -9.92 -3.17
CA GLY A 55 -9.43 -10.01 -4.62
C GLY A 55 -10.04 -11.26 -5.26
N ILE A 56 -10.05 -12.41 -4.56
CA ILE A 56 -10.66 -13.64 -5.09
C ILE A 56 -12.16 -13.50 -5.31
N LEU A 57 -12.82 -12.69 -4.48
CA LEU A 57 -14.26 -12.49 -4.52
C LEU A 57 -14.67 -11.63 -5.71
N ALA A 58 -13.77 -10.82 -6.27
CA ALA A 58 -13.99 -9.99 -7.45
C ALA A 58 -13.75 -10.72 -8.79
N MET A 59 -13.22 -11.96 -8.75
CA MET A 59 -12.91 -12.73 -9.97
C MET A 59 -14.11 -12.98 -10.89
N PRO A 60 -15.31 -13.29 -10.40
CA PRO A 60 -16.47 -13.45 -11.28
C PRO A 60 -16.79 -12.18 -12.06
N ASN A 61 -16.62 -11.01 -11.43
CA ASN A 61 -16.84 -9.73 -12.09
C ASN A 61 -15.78 -9.48 -13.17
N ALA A 62 -14.54 -9.92 -12.94
CA ALA A 62 -13.52 -9.89 -13.98
C ALA A 62 -13.98 -10.73 -15.19
N PHE A 63 -14.42 -11.97 -14.97
CA PHE A 63 -14.87 -12.85 -16.05
C PHE A 63 -16.10 -12.33 -16.80
N LYS A 64 -17.02 -11.64 -16.11
CA LYS A 64 -18.10 -10.89 -16.76
C LYS A 64 -17.59 -9.86 -17.77
N ASN A 65 -16.44 -9.23 -17.52
CA ASN A 65 -15.83 -8.24 -18.40
C ASN A 65 -14.93 -8.84 -19.49
N ALA A 66 -14.62 -10.13 -19.46
CA ALA A 66 -13.75 -10.77 -20.45
C ALA A 66 -14.38 -11.96 -21.19
N GLY A 67 -15.53 -12.45 -20.74
CA GLY A 67 -16.07 -13.72 -21.18
C GLY A 67 -15.34 -14.92 -20.57
N THR A 68 -15.90 -16.11 -20.74
CA THR A 68 -15.43 -17.33 -20.07
C THR A 68 -14.08 -17.83 -20.59
N VAL A 69 -13.94 -18.00 -21.91
CA VAL A 69 -12.73 -18.59 -22.53
C VAL A 69 -11.55 -17.62 -22.41
N PHE A 70 -11.76 -16.36 -22.77
CA PHE A 70 -10.71 -15.35 -22.70
C PHE A 70 -10.36 -15.01 -21.24
N GLY A 71 -11.36 -14.93 -20.35
CA GLY A 71 -11.12 -14.79 -18.91
C GLY A 71 -10.23 -15.90 -18.37
N MET A 72 -10.48 -17.15 -18.74
CA MET A 72 -9.64 -18.30 -18.34
C MET A 72 -8.21 -18.17 -18.87
N VAL A 73 -8.05 -17.96 -20.18
CA VAL A 73 -6.73 -17.89 -20.83
C VAL A 73 -5.91 -16.72 -20.30
N PHE A 74 -6.49 -15.53 -20.23
CA PHE A 74 -5.78 -14.35 -19.75
C PHE A 74 -5.49 -14.41 -18.25
N THR A 75 -6.37 -14.97 -17.42
CA THR A 75 -6.08 -15.15 -15.98
C THR A 75 -4.85 -16.04 -15.78
N LEU A 76 -4.72 -17.12 -16.55
CA LEU A 76 -3.53 -17.98 -16.50
C LEU A 76 -2.27 -17.24 -16.97
N ILE A 77 -2.35 -16.49 -18.08
CA ILE A 77 -1.22 -15.71 -18.62
C ILE A 77 -0.78 -14.65 -17.60
N ILE A 78 -1.71 -13.86 -17.06
CA ILE A 78 -1.43 -12.83 -16.06
C ILE A 78 -0.85 -13.49 -14.80
N GLY A 79 -1.39 -14.63 -14.36
CA GLY A 79 -0.85 -15.40 -13.25
C GLY A 79 0.61 -15.80 -13.45
N VAL A 80 0.98 -16.28 -14.64
CA VAL A 80 2.37 -16.61 -14.99
C VAL A 80 3.24 -15.35 -15.01
N VAL A 81 2.77 -14.25 -15.60
CA VAL A 81 3.51 -12.98 -15.66
C VAL A 81 3.74 -12.41 -14.25
N CYS A 82 2.71 -12.35 -13.40
CA CYS A 82 2.82 -11.89 -12.02
C CYS A 82 3.77 -12.77 -11.20
N THR A 83 3.66 -14.09 -11.31
CA THR A 83 4.58 -15.03 -10.64
C THR A 83 6.01 -14.83 -11.09
N HIS A 84 6.23 -14.64 -12.39
CA HIS A 84 7.53 -14.35 -12.97
C HIS A 84 8.09 -13.01 -12.46
N CYS A 85 7.27 -11.97 -12.33
CA CYS A 85 7.67 -10.69 -11.76
C CYS A 85 8.11 -10.81 -10.29
N VAL A 86 7.41 -11.60 -9.48
CA VAL A 86 7.83 -11.90 -8.11
C VAL A 86 9.17 -12.65 -8.10
N HIS A 87 9.34 -13.62 -8.99
CA HIS A 87 10.56 -14.42 -9.10
C HIS A 87 11.78 -13.56 -9.47
N ILE A 88 11.66 -12.66 -10.45
CA ILE A 88 12.78 -11.77 -10.84
C ILE A 88 13.10 -10.76 -9.74
N LEU A 89 12.11 -10.32 -8.94
CA LEU A 89 12.34 -9.42 -7.83
C LEU A 89 13.17 -10.10 -6.74
N VAL A 90 12.73 -11.27 -6.25
CA VAL A 90 13.43 -12.02 -5.20
C VAL A 90 14.80 -12.47 -5.69
N HIS A 91 14.92 -12.91 -6.94
CA HIS A 91 16.21 -13.28 -7.52
C HIS A 91 17.17 -12.08 -7.58
N SER A 92 16.69 -10.89 -7.99
CA SER A 92 17.50 -9.67 -8.00
C SER A 92 17.93 -9.30 -6.58
N ALA A 93 17.05 -9.43 -5.60
CA ALA A 93 17.39 -9.22 -4.19
C ALA A 93 18.49 -10.18 -3.71
N HIS A 94 18.43 -11.48 -4.04
CA HIS A 94 19.50 -12.44 -3.71
C HIS A 94 20.84 -12.08 -4.35
N VAL A 95 20.82 -11.67 -5.61
CA VAL A 95 22.02 -11.27 -6.34
C VAL A 95 22.65 -10.03 -5.70
N LEU A 96 21.85 -9.02 -5.38
CA LEU A 96 22.33 -7.78 -4.77
C LEU A 96 22.75 -7.97 -3.30
N SER A 97 22.02 -8.77 -2.54
CA SER A 97 22.36 -9.17 -1.17
C SER A 97 23.77 -9.80 -1.10
N LYS A 98 24.09 -10.71 -2.04
CA LYS A 98 25.42 -11.32 -2.15
C LYS A 98 26.50 -10.32 -2.57
N ARG A 99 26.20 -9.36 -3.46
CA ARG A 99 27.15 -8.34 -3.91
C ARG A 99 27.50 -7.34 -2.81
N GLU A 100 26.49 -6.84 -2.11
CA GLU A 100 26.65 -5.82 -1.05
C GLU A 100 26.95 -6.44 0.33
N LYS A 101 26.90 -7.77 0.46
CA LYS A 101 27.09 -8.51 1.72
C LYS A 101 26.08 -8.12 2.80
N ILE A 102 24.84 -7.90 2.40
CA ILE A 102 23.71 -7.58 3.29
C ILE A 102 22.85 -8.85 3.38
N PRO A 103 22.54 -9.37 4.58
CA PRO A 103 21.92 -10.70 4.74
C PRO A 103 20.53 -10.81 4.10
N SER A 104 19.77 -9.72 4.10
CA SER A 104 18.42 -9.62 3.53
C SER A 104 18.16 -8.19 3.06
N LEU A 105 17.33 -8.04 2.02
CA LEU A 105 16.95 -6.73 1.49
C LEU A 105 15.43 -6.56 1.55
N SER A 106 14.96 -5.36 1.87
CA SER A 106 13.56 -5.00 1.62
C SER A 106 13.33 -4.72 0.13
N TYR A 107 12.07 -4.56 -0.28
CA TYR A 107 11.77 -4.18 -1.65
C TYR A 107 12.40 -2.80 -2.00
N ALA A 108 12.24 -1.81 -1.13
CA ALA A 108 12.84 -0.49 -1.33
C ALA A 108 14.37 -0.54 -1.39
N ASP A 109 15.02 -1.31 -0.51
CA ASP A 109 16.49 -1.45 -0.51
C ASP A 109 16.97 -2.13 -1.79
N THR A 110 16.27 -3.16 -2.24
CA THR A 110 16.56 -3.87 -3.49
C THR A 110 16.52 -2.90 -4.67
N ALA A 111 15.50 -2.05 -4.74
CA ALA A 111 15.38 -1.05 -5.80
C ALA A 111 16.49 0.01 -5.74
N GLU A 112 16.78 0.52 -4.55
CA GLU A 112 17.82 1.55 -4.36
C GLU A 112 19.21 1.03 -4.73
N ILE A 113 19.57 -0.18 -4.28
CA ILE A 113 20.86 -0.80 -4.60
C ILE A 113 20.93 -1.15 -6.09
N ALA A 114 19.86 -1.69 -6.69
CA ALA A 114 19.82 -2.02 -8.11
C ALA A 114 20.15 -0.81 -8.99
N PHE A 115 19.58 0.36 -8.67
CA PHE A 115 19.83 1.59 -9.42
C PHE A 115 21.22 2.16 -9.16
N LYS A 116 21.75 2.06 -7.93
CA LYS A 116 23.13 2.46 -7.62
C LYS A 116 24.18 1.64 -8.37
N SER A 117 23.90 0.35 -8.58
CA SER A 117 24.77 -0.57 -9.34
C SER A 117 24.44 -0.61 -10.84
N GLY A 118 23.43 0.14 -11.30
CA GLY A 118 22.94 0.13 -12.67
C GLY A 118 23.71 1.05 -13.62
N PRO A 119 23.19 1.30 -14.84
CA PRO A 119 23.79 2.23 -15.80
C PRO A 119 23.99 3.64 -15.23
N PRO A 120 24.97 4.42 -15.72
CA PRO A 120 25.24 5.78 -15.25
C PRO A 120 24.02 6.71 -15.28
N GLU A 121 23.10 6.50 -16.23
CA GLU A 121 21.84 7.23 -16.34
C GLU A 121 20.88 6.91 -15.18
N LEU A 122 20.77 5.63 -14.79
CA LEU A 122 19.92 5.18 -13.68
C LEU A 122 20.54 5.48 -12.31
N GLN A 123 21.87 5.56 -12.20
CA GLN A 123 22.55 5.97 -10.97
C GLN A 123 22.19 7.40 -10.55
N ARG A 124 21.83 8.27 -11.49
CA ARG A 124 21.32 9.62 -11.17
C ARG A 124 19.95 9.56 -10.49
N LEU A 125 19.13 8.57 -10.85
CA LEU A 125 17.80 8.37 -10.28
C LEU A 125 17.85 7.71 -8.90
N SER A 126 18.92 6.99 -8.54
CA SER A 126 19.06 6.40 -7.20
C SER A 126 19.00 7.45 -6.09
N THR A 127 19.42 8.67 -6.41
CA THR A 127 19.32 9.86 -5.56
C THR A 127 18.64 10.94 -6.40
N PHE A 128 17.37 10.75 -6.77
CA PHE A 128 16.63 11.78 -7.51
C PHE A 128 16.72 13.09 -6.72
N SER A 129 17.26 14.10 -7.39
CA SER A 129 17.44 15.45 -6.89
C SER A 129 16.12 16.00 -6.37
N SER A 130 16.20 16.67 -5.22
CA SER A 130 15.14 17.25 -4.39
C SER A 130 13.95 17.79 -5.19
N CYS A 131 12.75 17.31 -4.87
CA CYS A 131 11.53 18.02 -5.20
C CYS A 131 11.14 18.78 -3.93
N GLU A 132 11.38 20.09 -3.91
CA GLU A 132 10.95 20.97 -2.82
C GLU A 132 9.42 21.02 -2.82
N LEU A 133 8.80 20.20 -1.97
CA LEU A 133 7.39 20.36 -1.64
C LEU A 133 7.32 21.19 -0.35
N SER A 134 7.20 22.51 -0.51
CA SER A 134 6.96 23.40 0.62
C SER A 134 5.54 23.20 1.11
N VAL A 135 5.37 22.35 2.12
CA VAL A 135 4.11 22.24 2.88
C VAL A 135 4.23 23.18 4.06
N SER A 136 3.51 24.30 4.01
CA SER A 136 3.45 25.24 5.14
C SER A 136 2.78 24.54 6.32
N THR A 137 3.56 24.25 7.36
CA THR A 137 3.10 23.62 8.62
C THR A 137 2.00 24.41 9.33
N LYS A 138 1.74 25.66 8.93
CA LYS A 138 0.61 26.47 9.41
C LYS A 138 -0.75 25.93 8.96
N GLU A 139 -0.84 25.22 7.84
CA GLU A 139 -2.12 24.74 7.29
C GLU A 139 -2.60 23.44 7.96
N ALA A 140 -1.68 22.53 8.31
CA ALA A 140 -2.02 21.27 8.98
C ALA A 140 -2.44 21.45 10.46
N MET A 141 -1.96 22.51 11.13
CA MET A 141 -2.36 22.82 12.51
C MET A 141 -3.70 23.54 12.61
N GLY A 142 -4.18 24.19 11.55
CA GLY A 142 -5.49 24.88 11.54
C GLY A 142 -6.68 23.93 11.63
N LEU A 143 -6.55 22.70 11.12
CA LEU A 143 -7.63 21.70 11.13
C LEU A 143 -7.79 20.98 12.48
N LEU A 144 -6.76 20.97 13.34
CA LEU A 144 -6.84 20.35 14.66
C LEU A 144 -7.50 21.23 15.73
N TYR A 145 -7.65 22.53 15.46
CA TYR A 145 -8.22 23.50 16.40
C TYR A 145 -9.73 23.75 16.23
N LEU A 146 -10.40 23.09 15.27
CA LEU A 146 -11.86 23.19 15.07
C LEU A 146 -12.69 22.25 15.97
N GLY A 147 -12.08 21.63 16.98
CA GLY A 147 -12.71 20.66 17.87
C GLY A 147 -12.98 21.14 19.30
N VAL A 148 -13.41 22.39 19.51
CA VAL A 148 -13.94 22.89 20.80
C VAL A 148 -15.17 23.79 20.52
N PRO A 149 -16.33 23.58 21.19
CA PRO A 149 -17.59 24.18 20.77
C PRO A 149 -17.72 25.64 21.23
N GLY A 150 -18.08 26.54 20.31
CA GLY A 150 -18.46 27.91 20.65
C GLY A 150 -18.56 28.83 19.43
N SER A 151 -19.78 29.00 18.91
CA SER A 151 -20.27 30.11 18.06
C SER A 151 -19.54 30.41 16.73
N ILE A 152 -20.22 30.09 15.61
CA ILE A 152 -20.00 30.62 14.26
C ILE A 152 -21.00 31.80 14.06
N PRO A 153 -20.63 32.93 13.42
CA PRO A 153 -20.82 33.08 11.97
C PRO A 153 -19.72 33.87 11.23
N GLY A 154 -19.38 33.44 10.00
CA GLY A 154 -18.73 34.31 9.01
C GLY A 154 -17.84 33.60 8.00
N TRP A 155 -18.40 33.26 6.85
CA TRP A 155 -17.71 32.76 5.66
C TRP A 155 -16.83 33.84 5.00
N TYR A 156 -15.64 33.49 4.49
CA TYR A 156 -15.12 34.03 3.22
C TYR A 156 -14.13 33.04 2.56
N LEU A 157 -14.44 32.68 1.31
CA LEU A 157 -13.53 32.05 0.35
C LEU A 157 -12.40 33.02 -0.03
N GLY A 158 -11.18 32.49 -0.14
CA GLY A 158 -10.04 33.20 -0.74
C GLY A 158 -9.26 32.26 -1.66
N TYR A 159 -9.30 32.57 -2.96
CA TYR A 159 -8.52 31.98 -4.06
C TYR A 159 -7.01 31.85 -3.73
N PHE A 160 -6.40 30.69 -4.00
CA PHE A 160 -4.95 30.54 -4.04
C PHE A 160 -4.44 30.55 -5.49
N SER A 161 -3.54 31.49 -5.78
CA SER A 161 -2.83 31.65 -7.05
C SER A 161 -1.42 31.07 -6.90
N LEU A 162 -1.12 30.00 -7.65
CA LEU A 162 0.22 29.42 -7.76
C LEU A 162 1.06 30.28 -8.71
N LYS A 163 2.09 30.96 -8.19
CA LYS A 163 3.09 31.66 -9.00
C LYS A 163 4.39 30.84 -8.97
N GLY A 164 4.63 30.05 -10.02
CA GLY A 164 5.92 29.42 -10.26
C GLY A 164 6.90 30.44 -10.84
N SER A 165 8.11 30.54 -10.26
CA SER A 165 9.22 31.31 -10.83
C SER A 165 10.33 30.35 -11.22
N TYR A 166 10.55 30.19 -12.53
CA TYR A 166 11.72 29.53 -13.10
C TYR A 166 12.82 30.59 -13.28
N SER A 167 14.01 30.36 -12.72
CA SER A 167 15.21 31.11 -13.10
C SER A 167 16.35 30.16 -13.40
N ASN A 168 16.89 30.30 -14.61
CA ASN A 168 17.96 29.49 -15.16
C ASN A 168 18.99 30.48 -15.74
N SER A 169 20.18 30.64 -15.13
CA SER A 169 21.31 31.27 -15.82
C SER A 169 22.67 31.15 -15.09
N HIS A 170 23.58 30.43 -15.78
CA HIS A 170 25.00 30.71 -16.05
C HIS A 170 26.10 30.84 -14.98
N LYS A 171 27.08 29.91 -15.11
CA LYS A 171 28.56 29.99 -15.03
C LYS A 171 29.23 31.31 -14.60
N SER A 172 30.15 31.20 -13.64
CA SER A 172 31.49 31.83 -13.72
C SER A 172 32.50 31.18 -12.75
N SER A 173 33.72 31.01 -13.27
CA SER A 173 34.96 30.47 -12.70
C SER A 173 35.59 31.32 -11.59
N LEU A 174 36.20 30.67 -10.57
CA LEU A 174 37.35 31.20 -9.82
C LEU A 174 38.22 30.07 -9.26
N ASP A 175 39.53 30.28 -9.38
CA ASP A 175 40.67 29.36 -9.23
C ASP A 175 41.04 28.97 -7.77
N PRO A 176 41.95 27.99 -7.55
CA PRO A 176 42.15 27.30 -6.28
C PRO A 176 43.30 27.87 -5.43
N LEU A 177 43.16 27.85 -4.10
CA LEU A 177 44.24 28.17 -3.14
C LEU A 177 44.18 27.22 -1.90
N PRO A 178 45.29 27.05 -1.16
CA PRO A 178 45.97 25.75 -1.02
C PRO A 178 45.86 25.08 0.37
N ARG A 179 46.41 23.87 0.45
CA ARG A 179 46.62 23.04 1.65
C ARG A 179 47.39 23.78 2.77
N GLY A 180 46.89 23.68 4.00
CA GLY A 180 47.61 23.98 5.24
C GLY A 180 46.72 23.64 6.45
N ASP A 181 47.16 22.71 7.28
CA ASP A 181 46.45 22.13 8.44
C ASP A 181 46.07 23.17 9.52
N LEU A 182 44.92 22.97 10.21
CA LEU A 182 44.85 22.87 11.68
C LEU A 182 43.39 22.77 12.24
N ILE A 183 43.15 21.67 12.95
CA ILE A 183 42.54 21.52 14.30
C ILE A 183 41.05 21.85 14.54
N LEU A 184 40.37 20.82 15.08
CA LEU A 184 39.06 20.84 15.75
C LEU A 184 38.92 21.93 16.82
N ALA A 185 37.80 22.65 16.82
CA ALA A 185 37.20 23.19 18.05
C ALA A 185 35.68 23.45 17.89
N ASN A 186 34.91 22.57 18.53
CA ASN A 186 33.71 22.82 19.34
C ASN A 186 33.08 24.24 19.24
N ARG A 187 31.88 24.38 18.65
CA ARG A 187 31.05 25.58 18.86
C ARG A 187 30.09 25.33 20.02
N THR A 188 30.59 25.68 21.20
CA THR A 188 29.80 26.04 22.37
C THR A 188 29.18 27.42 22.09
N THR A 189 27.86 27.51 21.90
CA THR A 189 27.19 28.81 21.91
C THR A 189 26.94 29.20 23.36
N THR A 190 27.68 30.20 23.81
CA THR A 190 27.60 30.80 25.15
C THR A 190 26.24 31.48 25.35
N ILE A 191 25.42 30.95 26.25
CA ILE A 191 24.22 31.65 26.74
C ILE A 191 24.68 32.69 27.76
N ARG A 192 24.58 33.99 27.41
CA ARG A 192 24.63 35.07 28.41
C ARG A 192 23.30 35.08 29.16
N THR A 193 23.30 34.60 30.40
CA THR A 193 22.19 34.80 31.33
C THR A 193 22.09 36.28 31.68
N THR A 194 21.12 36.97 31.12
CA THR A 194 20.71 38.30 31.60
C THR A 194 19.83 38.07 32.83
N SER A 195 20.17 38.70 33.95
CA SER A 195 19.45 38.60 35.22
C SER A 195 17.99 39.03 35.04
N LEU A 196 17.05 38.15 35.40
CA LEU A 196 15.61 38.40 35.38
C LEU A 196 15.22 39.30 36.56
N ASP A 197 14.58 40.44 36.27
CA ASP A 197 13.91 41.30 37.26
C ASP A 197 12.61 40.62 37.74
N PRO A 198 12.42 40.39 39.05
CA PRO A 198 11.26 39.67 39.59
C PRO A 198 9.95 40.47 39.57
N SER A 199 9.97 41.75 39.23
CA SER A 199 8.83 42.63 39.50
C SER A 199 7.70 42.58 38.46
N HIS A 200 7.91 42.12 37.21
CA HIS A 200 6.89 42.12 36.15
C HIS A 200 6.87 40.82 35.30
N PRO A 201 6.06 39.80 35.67
CA PRO A 201 6.06 38.49 35.00
C PRO A 201 5.45 38.47 33.58
N GLU A 202 4.59 39.43 33.22
CA GLU A 202 3.85 39.41 31.94
C GLU A 202 4.65 39.94 30.74
N ARG A 203 5.67 40.78 30.97
CA ARG A 203 6.53 41.31 29.88
C ARG A 203 7.68 40.38 29.49
N SER A 204 8.02 39.40 30.34
CA SER A 204 9.09 38.42 30.06
C SER A 204 8.63 37.30 29.11
N LEU A 205 7.33 36.97 29.12
CA LEU A 205 6.73 36.01 28.18
C LEU A 205 6.61 36.57 26.75
N ALA A 206 6.38 37.87 26.59
CA ALA A 206 6.30 38.50 25.27
C ALA A 206 7.65 38.52 24.53
N ASN A 207 8.76 38.77 25.25
CA ASN A 207 10.10 38.75 24.66
C ASN A 207 10.63 37.32 24.44
N ALA A 208 10.22 36.35 25.25
CA ALA A 208 10.48 34.93 24.99
C ALA A 208 9.69 34.39 23.79
N LEU A 209 8.47 34.90 23.56
CA LEU A 209 7.68 34.59 22.35
C LEU A 209 8.30 35.18 21.07
N VAL A 210 8.86 36.40 21.15
CA VAL A 210 9.46 37.07 20.00
C VAL A 210 10.79 36.40 19.60
N VAL A 211 11.58 35.90 20.56
CA VAL A 211 12.84 35.18 20.26
C VAL A 211 12.61 33.76 19.75
N LEU A 212 11.51 33.10 20.12
CA LEU A 212 11.12 31.81 19.52
C LEU A 212 10.44 31.96 18.14
N SER A 213 9.94 33.16 17.80
CA SER A 213 9.45 33.45 16.44
C SER A 213 10.57 33.75 15.44
N SER A 214 11.79 34.02 15.92
CA SER A 214 12.96 34.37 15.11
C SER A 214 13.92 33.20 14.85
N THR A 215 13.70 32.03 15.45
CA THR A 215 14.52 30.82 15.23
C THR A 215 13.79 29.72 14.47
N ALA A 216 12.57 29.97 14.03
CA ALA A 216 11.93 29.21 12.96
C ALA A 216 12.34 29.84 11.61
N GLU A 217 13.65 29.90 11.33
CA GLU A 217 14.11 30.01 9.95
C GLU A 217 13.64 28.74 9.24
N ASP A 218 12.65 28.92 8.37
CA ASP A 218 12.28 28.06 7.25
C ASP A 218 12.61 26.57 7.44
N GLY A 219 11.68 25.88 8.11
CA GLY A 219 11.65 24.41 8.10
C GLY A 219 11.25 23.90 6.72
N GLU A 220 12.12 24.09 5.73
CA GLU A 220 11.98 23.50 4.42
C GLU A 220 12.09 21.98 4.55
N ILE A 221 11.01 21.28 4.19
CA ILE A 221 11.02 19.82 4.12
C ILE A 221 11.75 19.45 2.82
N GLU A 222 13.07 19.27 2.90
CA GLU A 222 13.83 18.72 1.78
C GLU A 222 13.44 17.23 1.61
N VAL A 223 12.48 16.96 0.73
CA VAL A 223 12.09 15.59 0.35
C VAL A 223 13.04 15.12 -0.75
N ARG A 224 14.09 14.38 -0.34
CA ARG A 224 14.93 13.63 -1.29
C ARG A 224 14.18 12.37 -1.73
N ILE A 225 13.80 12.32 -3.00
CA ILE A 225 13.08 11.19 -3.58
C ILE A 225 14.12 10.19 -4.08
N SER A 226 14.55 9.22 -3.27
CA SER A 226 15.27 8.07 -3.82
C SER A 226 14.28 7.10 -4.49
N VAL A 227 14.76 6.21 -5.37
CA VAL A 227 13.93 5.10 -5.89
C VAL A 227 13.39 4.24 -4.74
N GLY A 228 14.19 4.06 -3.68
CA GLY A 228 13.73 3.39 -2.45
C GLY A 228 12.55 4.13 -1.79
N SER A 229 12.63 5.47 -1.66
CA SER A 229 11.51 6.29 -1.18
C SER A 229 10.29 6.17 -2.09
N PHE A 230 10.45 6.13 -3.41
CA PHE A 230 9.35 5.91 -4.35
C PHE A 230 8.67 4.57 -4.12
N VAL A 231 9.44 3.48 -4.01
CA VAL A 231 8.89 2.13 -3.73
C VAL A 231 8.16 2.10 -2.40
N ASN A 232 8.71 2.72 -1.35
CA ASN A 232 8.05 2.82 -0.05
C ASN A 232 6.74 3.62 -0.11
N VAL A 233 6.74 4.79 -0.75
CA VAL A 233 5.52 5.60 -0.92
C VAL A 233 4.48 4.86 -1.75
N ALA A 234 4.88 4.20 -2.83
CA ALA A 234 3.99 3.40 -3.65
C ALA A 234 3.42 2.20 -2.87
N LEU A 235 4.24 1.50 -2.06
CA LEU A 235 3.76 0.43 -1.18
C LEU A 235 2.74 0.97 -0.18
N ALA A 236 3.04 2.08 0.49
CA ALA A 236 2.11 2.71 1.43
C ALA A 236 0.80 3.13 0.75
N ALA A 237 0.88 3.72 -0.45
CA ALA A 237 -0.29 4.08 -1.25
C ALA A 237 -1.14 2.85 -1.59
N THR A 238 -0.50 1.75 -2.01
CA THR A 238 -1.18 0.47 -2.29
C THR A 238 -1.98 -0.02 -1.09
N TYR A 239 -1.35 -0.05 0.09
CA TYR A 239 -2.01 -0.46 1.32
C TYR A 239 -3.15 0.49 1.72
N TYR A 240 -2.95 1.81 1.66
CA TYR A 240 -4.03 2.78 1.94
C TYR A 240 -5.21 2.66 0.96
N SER A 241 -4.92 2.43 -0.31
CA SER A 241 -5.91 2.18 -1.35
C SER A 241 -6.71 0.89 -1.08
N ALA A 242 -6.05 -0.21 -0.69
CA ALA A 242 -6.72 -1.44 -0.29
C ALA A 242 -7.62 -1.24 0.94
N LEU A 243 -7.22 -0.40 1.90
CA LEU A 243 -8.06 -0.04 3.05
C LEU A 243 -9.34 0.70 2.63
N CYS A 244 -9.30 1.53 1.58
CA CYS A 244 -10.49 2.17 1.04
C CYS A 244 -11.46 1.13 0.48
N VAL A 245 -10.96 0.14 -0.28
CA VAL A 245 -11.75 -1.00 -0.76
C VAL A 245 -12.41 -1.76 0.39
N TYR A 246 -11.67 -2.00 1.48
CA TYR A 246 -12.21 -2.69 2.67
C TYR A 246 -13.37 -1.93 3.29
N ILE A 247 -13.26 -0.60 3.43
CA ILE A 247 -14.32 0.25 4.00
C ILE A 247 -15.60 0.15 3.15
N VAL A 248 -15.48 0.31 1.82
CA VAL A 248 -16.64 0.23 0.90
C VAL A 248 -17.24 -1.18 0.90
N PHE A 249 -16.41 -2.22 0.93
CA PHE A 249 -16.87 -3.61 0.98
C PHE A 249 -17.70 -3.88 2.24
N ILE A 250 -17.17 -3.53 3.42
CA ILE A 250 -17.85 -3.75 4.71
C ILE A 250 -19.19 -3.00 4.73
N ALA A 251 -19.18 -1.73 4.30
CA ALA A 251 -20.40 -0.91 4.25
C ALA A 251 -21.46 -1.51 3.32
N THR A 252 -21.05 -2.00 2.13
CA THR A 252 -21.96 -2.62 1.15
C THR A 252 -22.56 -3.91 1.69
N ALA A 253 -21.75 -4.77 2.32
CA ALA A 253 -22.20 -6.04 2.88
C ALA A 253 -23.20 -5.82 4.03
N ILE A 254 -22.94 -4.87 4.93
CA ILE A 254 -23.86 -4.51 6.02
C ILE A 254 -25.15 -3.90 5.45
N LYS A 255 -25.04 -3.00 4.47
CA LYS A 255 -26.21 -2.37 3.83
C LYS A 255 -27.15 -3.40 3.20
N GLN A 256 -26.62 -4.36 2.43
CA GLN A 256 -27.45 -5.41 1.80
C GLN A 256 -28.28 -6.21 2.82
N VAL A 257 -27.68 -6.57 3.96
CA VAL A 257 -28.39 -7.33 5.01
C VAL A 257 -29.35 -6.42 5.79
N ALA A 258 -28.96 -5.19 6.06
CA ALA A 258 -29.80 -4.23 6.78
C ALA A 258 -31.05 -3.85 5.98
N ASP A 259 -30.90 -3.54 4.68
CA ASP A 259 -32.02 -3.18 3.80
C ASP A 259 -33.01 -4.33 3.63
N TYR A 260 -32.55 -5.59 3.71
CA TYR A 260 -33.43 -6.76 3.65
C TYR A 260 -34.34 -6.88 4.88
N HIS A 261 -33.80 -6.68 6.09
CA HIS A 261 -34.56 -6.80 7.35
C HIS A 261 -35.36 -5.56 7.71
N TYR A 262 -34.85 -4.39 7.33
CA TYR A 262 -35.45 -3.11 7.60
C TYR A 262 -35.62 -2.35 6.28
N PRO A 263 -36.55 -2.77 5.41
CA PRO A 263 -36.90 -2.01 4.22
C PRO A 263 -37.55 -0.70 4.69
N LEU A 264 -36.72 0.33 4.84
CA LEU A 264 -37.18 1.70 5.01
C LEU A 264 -37.75 2.11 3.65
N GLY A 265 -39.07 1.96 3.52
CA GLY A 265 -39.83 2.47 2.39
C GLY A 265 -40.16 1.48 1.27
N THR A 266 -41.13 1.88 0.45
CA THR A 266 -41.66 1.09 -0.68
C THR A 266 -41.02 1.46 -2.03
N THR A 267 -40.10 2.43 -2.03
CA THR A 267 -39.39 2.92 -3.22
C THR A 267 -37.88 2.90 -3.03
N ALA A 268 -37.12 2.72 -4.12
CA ALA A 268 -35.66 2.59 -4.11
C ALA A 268 -34.90 3.79 -3.50
N ASP A 269 -35.54 4.96 -3.39
CA ASP A 269 -34.99 6.19 -2.82
C ASP A 269 -35.12 6.30 -1.28
N GLU A 270 -35.81 5.37 -0.62
CA GLU A 270 -36.00 5.42 0.85
C GLU A 270 -34.95 4.62 1.65
N THR A 271 -34.03 3.91 0.97
CA THR A 271 -32.96 3.18 1.66
C THR A 271 -31.86 4.11 2.18
N ILE A 272 -31.26 3.75 3.32
CA ILE A 272 -30.18 4.54 3.94
C ILE A 272 -28.99 4.60 2.97
N ASN A 273 -28.50 5.81 2.68
CA ASN A 273 -27.36 6.03 1.79
C ASN A 273 -26.11 5.29 2.28
N ILE A 274 -25.39 4.60 1.39
CA ILE A 274 -24.17 3.84 1.71
C ILE A 274 -23.11 4.67 2.46
N ARG A 275 -23.02 5.98 2.20
CA ARG A 275 -22.10 6.89 2.90
C ARG A 275 -22.35 6.94 4.41
N LEU A 276 -23.60 6.76 4.86
CA LEU A 276 -23.93 6.68 6.28
C LEU A 276 -23.43 5.37 6.90
N TYR A 277 -23.49 4.25 6.18
CA TYR A 277 -22.87 2.99 6.62
C TYR A 277 -21.36 3.13 6.75
N ILE A 278 -20.70 3.83 5.83
CA ILE A 278 -19.27 4.14 5.93
C ILE A 278 -18.97 4.97 7.19
N LEU A 279 -19.80 6.00 7.47
CA LEU A 279 -19.64 6.81 8.68
C LEU A 279 -19.86 6.01 9.98
N MET A 280 -20.81 5.06 9.99
CA MET A 280 -21.02 4.17 11.14
C MET A 280 -19.82 3.26 11.44
N LEU A 281 -18.96 2.99 10.46
CA LEU A 281 -17.73 2.21 10.65
C LEU A 281 -16.62 3.02 11.33
N VAL A 282 -16.61 4.35 11.23
CA VAL A 282 -15.51 5.21 11.70
C VAL A 282 -15.08 4.94 13.15
N PRO A 283 -15.99 4.80 14.14
CA PRO A 283 -15.58 4.48 15.52
C PRO A 283 -14.80 3.16 15.63
N PHE A 284 -15.20 2.13 14.86
CA PHE A 284 -14.51 0.84 14.83
C PHE A 284 -13.16 0.93 14.12
N LEU A 285 -13.09 1.68 13.02
CA LEU A 285 -11.84 1.92 12.29
C LEU A 285 -10.82 2.68 13.14
N TYR A 286 -11.25 3.70 13.90
CA TYR A 286 -10.38 4.39 14.85
C TYR A 286 -9.96 3.48 16.00
N ALA A 287 -10.88 2.70 16.58
CA ALA A 287 -10.54 1.77 17.66
C ALA A 287 -9.45 0.77 17.23
N LEU A 288 -9.54 0.23 16.01
CA LEU A 288 -8.55 -0.71 15.48
C LEU A 288 -7.26 0.00 15.01
N GLY A 289 -7.37 1.13 14.31
CA GLY A 289 -6.21 1.84 13.74
C GLY A 289 -5.33 2.55 14.78
N LEU A 290 -5.87 2.84 15.97
CA LEU A 290 -5.11 3.37 17.10
C LEU A 290 -4.28 2.30 17.82
N ILE A 291 -4.51 1.01 17.57
CA ILE A 291 -3.71 -0.07 18.16
C ILE A 291 -2.30 0.00 17.58
N ARG A 292 -1.33 0.30 18.45
CA ARG A 292 0.08 0.48 18.08
C ARG A 292 0.87 -0.81 18.10
N ASN A 293 0.50 -1.75 18.98
CA ASN A 293 1.26 -2.97 19.16
C ASN A 293 0.60 -4.11 18.40
N LEU A 294 1.30 -4.60 17.37
CA LEU A 294 0.88 -5.70 16.51
C LEU A 294 0.40 -6.93 17.29
N LYS A 295 1.04 -7.22 18.44
CA LYS A 295 0.69 -8.30 19.37
C LYS A 295 -0.81 -8.34 19.71
N TYR A 296 -1.44 -7.19 19.90
CA TYR A 296 -2.86 -7.13 20.25
C TYR A 296 -3.78 -7.38 19.05
N LEU A 297 -3.30 -7.21 17.81
CA LEU A 297 -4.06 -7.51 16.59
C LEU A 297 -4.00 -8.99 16.19
N VAL A 298 -3.00 -9.74 16.67
CA VAL A 298 -2.83 -11.17 16.36
C VAL A 298 -4.09 -12.02 16.58
N PRO A 299 -4.78 -11.98 17.75
CA PRO A 299 -5.98 -12.78 17.96
C PRO A 299 -7.14 -12.40 17.02
N PHE A 300 -7.29 -11.11 16.70
CA PHE A 300 -8.29 -10.64 15.74
C PHE A 300 -7.98 -11.12 14.32
N SER A 301 -6.71 -11.11 13.93
CA SER A 301 -6.27 -11.66 12.64
C SER A 301 -6.48 -13.17 12.55
N ALA A 302 -6.26 -13.92 13.63
CA ALA A 302 -6.55 -15.35 13.68
C ALA A 302 -8.05 -15.62 13.53
N LEU A 303 -8.89 -14.85 14.22
CA LEU A 303 -10.35 -14.93 14.08
C LEU A 303 -10.81 -14.56 12.67
N ALA A 304 -10.24 -13.50 12.08
CA ALA A 304 -10.48 -13.09 10.70
C ALA A 304 -10.20 -14.22 9.70
N ASN A 305 -9.11 -14.95 9.89
CA ASN A 305 -8.77 -16.08 9.03
C ASN A 305 -9.82 -17.20 9.09
N VAL A 306 -10.32 -17.51 10.30
CA VAL A 306 -11.39 -18.49 10.49
C VAL A 306 -12.67 -18.03 9.79
N PHE A 307 -13.03 -16.75 9.95
CA PHE A 307 -14.22 -16.18 9.33
C PHE A 307 -14.14 -16.14 7.80
N ILE A 308 -12.99 -15.76 7.23
CA ILE A 308 -12.75 -15.83 5.79
C ILE A 308 -12.84 -17.27 5.31
N LEU A 309 -12.20 -18.23 5.99
CA LEU A 309 -12.21 -19.63 5.55
C LEU A 309 -13.64 -20.20 5.55
N ILE A 310 -14.40 -20.00 6.63
CA ILE A 310 -15.79 -20.47 6.72
C ILE A 310 -16.67 -19.77 5.68
N GLY A 311 -16.60 -18.44 5.61
CA GLY A 311 -17.38 -17.64 4.67
C GLY A 311 -17.08 -18.00 3.21
N PHE A 312 -15.81 -18.24 2.91
CA PHE A 312 -15.36 -18.68 1.59
C PHE A 312 -15.89 -20.06 1.23
N CYS A 313 -15.77 -21.05 2.13
CA CYS A 313 -16.31 -22.40 1.90
C CYS A 313 -17.83 -22.37 1.62
N ILE A 314 -18.59 -21.57 2.37
CA ILE A 314 -20.04 -21.44 2.15
C ILE A 314 -20.33 -20.67 0.85
N THR A 315 -19.53 -19.67 0.50
CA THR A 315 -19.64 -18.96 -0.79
C THR A 315 -19.43 -19.94 -1.95
N LEU A 316 -18.44 -20.84 -1.86
CA LEU A 316 -18.23 -21.89 -2.85
C LEU A 316 -19.43 -22.85 -2.90
N TYR A 317 -20.01 -23.22 -1.75
CA TYR A 317 -21.22 -24.05 -1.72
C TYR A 317 -22.36 -23.44 -2.56
N TYR A 318 -22.69 -22.15 -2.35
CA TYR A 318 -23.73 -21.49 -3.15
C TYR A 318 -23.35 -21.33 -4.63
N MET A 319 -22.06 -21.14 -4.93
CA MET A 319 -21.56 -20.98 -6.29
C MET A 319 -21.71 -22.27 -7.11
N PHE A 320 -21.42 -23.41 -6.50
CA PHE A 320 -21.46 -24.72 -7.18
C PHE A 320 -22.83 -25.41 -7.12
N THR A 321 -23.78 -24.88 -6.36
CA THR A 321 -25.15 -25.40 -6.27
C THR A 321 -26.02 -24.78 -7.35
N ASP A 322 -26.87 -25.58 -8.01
CA ASP A 322 -27.85 -25.13 -9.02
C ASP A 322 -27.26 -24.21 -10.12
N ILE A 323 -26.14 -24.61 -10.72
CA ILE A 323 -25.56 -23.87 -11.85
C ILE A 323 -26.56 -23.96 -13.03
N PRO A 324 -27.12 -22.82 -13.49
CA PRO A 324 -28.05 -22.82 -14.61
C PRO A 324 -27.37 -23.27 -15.90
N ASP A 325 -28.13 -23.86 -16.84
CA ASP A 325 -27.63 -24.11 -18.20
C ASP A 325 -27.52 -22.76 -18.92
N THR A 326 -26.33 -22.16 -18.85
CA THR A 326 -26.04 -20.79 -19.29
C THR A 326 -25.39 -20.72 -20.67
N SER A 327 -25.46 -21.80 -21.45
CA SER A 327 -24.89 -21.88 -22.81
C SER A 327 -25.34 -20.75 -23.75
N ASP A 328 -26.53 -20.16 -23.51
CA ASP A 328 -27.09 -19.04 -24.30
C ASP A 328 -26.99 -17.65 -23.62
N LYS A 329 -26.54 -17.57 -22.35
CA LYS A 329 -26.58 -16.33 -21.53
C LYS A 329 -25.22 -15.78 -21.14
N VAL A 330 -24.15 -16.51 -21.44
CA VAL A 330 -22.79 -16.15 -21.02
C VAL A 330 -21.96 -15.87 -22.26
N GLU A 331 -21.33 -14.70 -22.30
CA GLU A 331 -20.51 -14.32 -23.44
C GLU A 331 -19.23 -15.17 -23.49
N ILE A 332 -18.99 -15.77 -24.65
CA ILE A 332 -17.78 -16.55 -24.91
C ILE A 332 -16.61 -15.61 -25.24
N THR A 333 -16.90 -14.50 -25.90
CA THR A 333 -15.93 -13.51 -26.39
C THR A 333 -16.00 -12.20 -25.61
N PRO A 334 -14.86 -11.56 -25.33
CA PRO A 334 -14.83 -10.29 -24.61
C PRO A 334 -15.40 -9.15 -25.45
N ASP A 335 -16.06 -8.20 -24.79
CA ASP A 335 -16.09 -6.84 -25.28
C ASP A 335 -14.72 -6.19 -25.03
N PHE A 336 -14.09 -5.68 -26.09
CA PHE A 336 -12.79 -5.00 -25.98
C PHE A 336 -12.87 -3.74 -25.11
N SER A 337 -14.06 -3.16 -24.93
CA SER A 337 -14.25 -1.97 -24.10
C SER A 337 -14.08 -2.26 -22.59
N THR A 338 -14.37 -3.48 -22.15
CA THR A 338 -14.35 -3.90 -20.74
C THR A 338 -13.11 -4.69 -20.35
N LEU A 339 -12.29 -5.11 -21.33
CA LEU A 339 -10.99 -5.75 -21.09
C LEU A 339 -10.06 -5.00 -20.13
N PRO A 340 -9.95 -3.64 -20.16
CA PRO A 340 -9.13 -2.92 -19.18
C PRO A 340 -9.57 -3.18 -17.73
N VAL A 341 -10.87 -3.21 -17.47
CA VAL A 341 -11.44 -3.49 -16.14
C VAL A 341 -11.13 -4.93 -15.72
N PHE A 342 -11.21 -5.89 -16.65
CA PHE A 342 -10.78 -7.27 -16.41
C PHE A 342 -9.31 -7.34 -16.03
N PHE A 343 -8.41 -6.78 -16.86
CA PHE A 343 -6.96 -6.82 -16.60
C PHE A 343 -6.64 -6.20 -15.24
N SER A 344 -7.19 -5.02 -14.95
CA SER A 344 -6.99 -4.33 -13.67
C SER A 344 -7.52 -5.10 -12.47
N THR A 345 -8.68 -5.76 -12.59
CA THR A 345 -9.26 -6.57 -11.52
C THR A 345 -8.43 -7.84 -11.26
N VAL A 346 -7.96 -8.53 -12.30
CA VAL A 346 -7.09 -9.71 -12.14
C VAL A 346 -5.73 -9.33 -11.57
N ILE A 347 -5.15 -8.23 -12.06
CA ILE A 347 -3.91 -7.64 -11.55
C ILE A 347 -4.06 -7.25 -10.07
N PHE A 348 -5.17 -6.61 -9.69
CA PHE A 348 -5.50 -6.33 -8.27
C PHE A 348 -5.59 -7.59 -7.43
N ALA A 349 -6.29 -8.62 -7.90
CA ALA A 349 -6.46 -9.81 -7.10
C ALA A 349 -5.17 -10.63 -6.96
N MET A 350 -4.25 -10.53 -7.92
CA MET A 350 -2.91 -11.12 -7.82
C MET A 350 -1.97 -10.29 -6.92
N GLU A 351 -2.50 -9.32 -6.17
CA GLU A 351 -1.75 -8.51 -5.21
C GLU A 351 -1.22 -9.37 -4.05
N GLY A 352 0.10 -9.51 -3.98
CA GLY A 352 0.80 -10.06 -2.80
C GLY A 352 2.22 -9.51 -2.63
N ILE A 353 2.65 -8.58 -3.50
CA ILE A 353 4.07 -8.19 -3.63
C ILE A 353 4.65 -7.58 -2.34
N GLY A 354 3.84 -6.86 -1.57
CA GLY A 354 4.28 -6.19 -0.35
C GLY A 354 4.64 -7.15 0.79
N VAL A 355 4.13 -8.39 0.77
CA VAL A 355 4.46 -9.41 1.79
C VAL A 355 5.55 -10.37 1.36
N VAL A 356 5.90 -10.44 0.07
CA VAL A 356 6.88 -11.40 -0.46
C VAL A 356 8.24 -11.26 0.22
N MET A 357 8.83 -10.05 0.21
CA MET A 357 10.19 -9.84 0.74
C MET A 357 10.26 -10.06 2.26
N PRO A 358 9.36 -9.51 3.09
CA PRO A 358 9.36 -9.82 4.52
C PRO A 358 9.18 -11.31 4.81
N LEU A 359 8.33 -12.01 4.05
CA LEU A 359 8.09 -13.45 4.26
C LEU A 359 9.30 -14.31 3.92
N GLU A 360 9.97 -14.03 2.80
CA GLU A 360 11.19 -14.72 2.40
C GLU A 360 12.33 -14.47 3.40
N ASN A 361 12.46 -13.23 3.88
CA ASN A 361 13.43 -12.85 4.90
C ASN A 361 13.20 -13.52 6.27
N SER A 362 11.99 -14.00 6.55
CA SER A 362 11.64 -14.74 7.77
C SER A 362 11.88 -16.25 7.67
N MET A 363 12.25 -16.78 6.50
CA MET A 363 12.48 -18.22 6.30
C MET A 363 13.81 -18.69 6.89
N LYS A 364 13.83 -19.91 7.44
CA LYS A 364 15.08 -20.59 7.84
C LYS A 364 16.03 -20.79 6.66
N ASN A 365 15.48 -21.13 5.49
CA ASN A 365 16.22 -21.37 4.26
C ASN A 365 15.61 -20.53 3.12
N PRO A 366 15.97 -19.24 2.97
CA PRO A 366 15.34 -18.35 2.00
C PRO A 366 15.52 -18.80 0.53
N GLY A 367 16.59 -19.54 0.24
CA GLY A 367 16.80 -20.17 -1.08
C GLY A 367 15.74 -21.21 -1.48
N HIS A 368 15.00 -21.78 -0.52
CA HIS A 368 13.89 -22.71 -0.81
C HIS A 368 12.63 -21.97 -1.31
N PHE A 369 12.52 -20.66 -1.08
CA PHE A 369 11.39 -19.83 -1.53
C PHE A 369 11.18 -19.93 -3.05
N LEU A 370 12.28 -19.84 -3.81
CA LEU A 370 12.33 -19.97 -5.27
C LEU A 370 12.79 -21.37 -5.76
N GLY A 371 12.85 -22.37 -4.87
CA GLY A 371 13.34 -23.71 -5.19
C GLY A 371 12.49 -24.49 -6.21
N CYS A 372 12.78 -25.78 -6.39
CA CYS A 372 11.99 -26.70 -7.22
C CYS A 372 11.62 -27.97 -6.44
N PRO A 373 10.35 -28.12 -6.00
CA PRO A 373 9.26 -27.15 -6.06
C PRO A 373 9.37 -26.11 -4.93
N GLY A 374 9.45 -24.82 -5.29
CA GLY A 374 9.60 -23.71 -4.34
C GLY A 374 8.26 -23.27 -3.75
N VAL A 375 8.31 -22.74 -2.53
CA VAL A 375 7.14 -22.28 -1.78
C VAL A 375 6.31 -21.28 -2.58
N LEU A 376 6.96 -20.33 -3.26
CA LEU A 376 6.29 -19.34 -4.10
C LEU A 376 5.54 -19.99 -5.27
N ASN A 377 6.17 -20.91 -5.98
CA ASN A 377 5.58 -21.53 -7.18
C ASN A 377 4.35 -22.37 -6.84
N ILE A 378 4.41 -23.13 -5.73
CA ILE A 378 3.26 -23.92 -5.26
C ILE A 378 2.12 -22.98 -4.83
N ALA A 379 2.42 -21.93 -4.06
CA ALA A 379 1.43 -20.96 -3.62
C ALA A 379 0.74 -20.28 -4.82
N MET A 380 1.52 -19.77 -5.77
CA MET A 380 0.98 -19.08 -6.94
C MET A 380 0.19 -20.01 -7.86
N LEU A 381 0.61 -21.26 -8.04
CA LEU A 381 -0.17 -22.24 -8.82
C LEU A 381 -1.57 -22.45 -8.22
N ILE A 382 -1.65 -22.56 -6.89
CA ILE A 382 -2.93 -22.71 -6.18
C ILE A 382 -3.77 -21.44 -6.29
N VAL A 383 -3.17 -20.26 -6.09
CA VAL A 383 -3.87 -18.96 -6.20
C VAL A 383 -4.46 -18.77 -7.59
N VAL A 384 -3.64 -18.93 -8.63
CA VAL A 384 -4.05 -18.75 -10.03
C VAL A 384 -5.13 -19.77 -10.41
N GLY A 385 -4.99 -21.02 -9.97
CA GLY A 385 -6.00 -22.06 -10.18
C GLY A 385 -7.33 -21.73 -9.52
N LEU A 386 -7.32 -21.30 -8.25
CA LEU A 386 -8.53 -20.90 -7.53
C LEU A 386 -9.19 -19.69 -8.18
N TYR A 387 -8.42 -18.70 -8.64
CA TYR A 387 -8.96 -17.51 -9.31
C TYR A 387 -9.64 -17.85 -10.62
N ALA A 388 -9.02 -18.71 -11.40
CA ALA A 388 -9.57 -19.19 -12.66
C ALA A 388 -10.88 -19.97 -12.45
N ILE A 389 -10.91 -20.88 -11.46
CA ILE A 389 -12.10 -21.67 -11.10
C ILE A 389 -13.22 -20.74 -10.62
N ILE A 390 -12.94 -19.86 -9.67
CA ILE A 390 -13.96 -18.99 -9.07
C ILE A 390 -14.46 -17.96 -10.07
N GLY A 391 -13.57 -17.37 -10.86
CA GLY A 391 -13.96 -16.47 -11.94
C GLY A 391 -14.89 -17.15 -12.94
N LEU A 392 -14.53 -18.35 -13.41
CA LEU A 392 -15.34 -19.11 -14.36
C LEU A 392 -16.70 -19.49 -13.77
N PHE A 393 -16.73 -20.21 -12.65
CA PHE A 393 -17.97 -20.73 -12.09
C PHE A 393 -18.86 -19.65 -11.49
N GLY A 394 -18.28 -18.58 -10.93
CA GLY A 394 -19.05 -17.43 -10.49
C GLY A 394 -19.73 -16.72 -11.66
N TYR A 395 -19.05 -16.54 -12.80
CA TYR A 395 -19.69 -15.95 -13.97
C TYR A 395 -20.72 -16.89 -14.61
N LEU A 396 -20.47 -18.21 -14.64
CA LEU A 396 -21.46 -19.19 -15.12
C LEU A 396 -22.73 -19.22 -14.25
N LYS A 397 -22.60 -19.00 -12.93
CA LYS A 397 -23.72 -19.00 -11.98
C LYS A 397 -24.56 -17.74 -12.08
N TYR A 398 -23.93 -16.56 -12.11
CA TYR A 398 -24.63 -15.28 -11.96
C TYR A 398 -24.75 -14.48 -13.27
N GLY A 399 -24.02 -14.86 -14.33
CA GLY A 399 -24.04 -14.20 -15.65
C GLY A 399 -23.76 -12.71 -15.56
N ASP A 400 -24.50 -11.90 -16.30
CA ASP A 400 -24.36 -10.44 -16.28
C ASP A 400 -24.84 -9.81 -14.95
N GLY A 401 -25.50 -10.58 -14.09
CA GLY A 401 -25.92 -10.16 -12.75
C GLY A 401 -24.78 -10.15 -11.72
N VAL A 402 -23.56 -10.56 -12.07
CA VAL A 402 -22.42 -10.52 -11.14
C VAL A 402 -22.16 -9.09 -10.65
N ASP A 403 -22.07 -8.96 -9.33
CA ASP A 403 -21.66 -7.74 -8.63
C ASP A 403 -20.13 -7.69 -8.47
N ALA A 404 -19.60 -6.53 -8.06
CA ALA A 404 -18.17 -6.32 -7.85
C ALA A 404 -17.49 -7.33 -6.90
N SER A 405 -18.27 -8.02 -6.06
CA SER A 405 -17.83 -9.17 -5.27
C SER A 405 -18.91 -10.24 -5.27
N VAL A 406 -18.54 -11.50 -5.46
CA VAL A 406 -19.46 -12.65 -5.51
C VAL A 406 -20.27 -12.84 -4.24
N THR A 407 -19.77 -12.39 -3.10
CA THR A 407 -20.50 -12.43 -1.83
C THR A 407 -21.73 -11.53 -1.85
N LEU A 408 -21.72 -10.48 -2.68
CA LEU A 408 -22.84 -9.57 -2.84
C LEU A 408 -23.99 -10.21 -3.64
N ASN A 409 -23.68 -11.20 -4.47
CA ASN A 409 -24.67 -11.98 -5.24
C ASN A 409 -25.36 -13.10 -4.45
N LEU A 410 -24.91 -13.43 -3.23
CA LEU A 410 -25.54 -14.48 -2.42
C LEU A 410 -27.01 -14.11 -2.11
N PRO A 411 -27.95 -15.09 -2.18
CA PRO A 411 -29.37 -14.85 -1.99
C PRO A 411 -29.65 -14.31 -0.59
N LEU A 412 -30.46 -13.26 -0.48
CA LEU A 412 -30.75 -12.63 0.82
C LEU A 412 -31.85 -13.37 1.57
N GLU A 413 -32.61 -14.23 0.91
CA GLU A 413 -33.69 -15.02 1.50
C GLU A 413 -33.15 -16.05 2.50
N ASP A 414 -31.95 -16.58 2.23
CA ASP A 414 -31.32 -17.60 3.05
C ASP A 414 -30.51 -16.99 4.20
N VAL A 415 -30.85 -17.37 5.42
CA VAL A 415 -30.14 -16.94 6.64
C VAL A 415 -28.65 -17.26 6.57
N LEU A 416 -28.29 -18.42 5.99
CA LEU A 416 -26.90 -18.83 5.85
C LEU A 416 -26.10 -17.86 4.95
N ALA A 417 -26.69 -17.37 3.86
CA ALA A 417 -26.06 -16.39 2.99
C ALA A 417 -25.91 -15.01 3.67
N GLN A 418 -26.91 -14.58 4.44
CA GLN A 418 -26.80 -13.36 5.27
C GLN A 418 -25.67 -13.48 6.29
N VAL A 419 -25.58 -14.62 6.98
CA VAL A 419 -24.50 -14.90 7.95
C VAL A 419 -23.14 -14.79 7.27
N VAL A 420 -22.95 -15.35 6.07
CA VAL A 420 -21.68 -15.26 5.33
C VAL A 420 -21.32 -13.81 4.99
N LYS A 421 -22.27 -13.00 4.52
CA LYS A 421 -22.03 -11.57 4.20
C LYS A 421 -21.50 -10.83 5.43
N ILE A 422 -22.13 -11.01 6.60
CA ILE A 422 -21.71 -10.38 7.86
C ILE A 422 -20.38 -10.97 8.37
N LEU A 423 -20.19 -12.29 8.25
CA LEU A 423 -18.97 -12.98 8.69
C LEU A 423 -17.74 -12.49 7.92
N ILE A 424 -17.84 -12.37 6.60
CA ILE A 424 -16.76 -11.86 5.74
C ILE A 424 -16.54 -10.36 6.02
N ALA A 425 -17.60 -9.56 6.20
CA ALA A 425 -17.46 -8.15 6.58
C ALA A 425 -16.70 -7.99 7.91
N ALA A 426 -17.04 -8.81 8.93
CA ALA A 426 -16.33 -8.81 10.21
C ALA A 426 -14.86 -9.25 10.05
N ALA A 427 -14.59 -10.23 9.19
CA ALA A 427 -13.22 -10.68 8.91
C ALA A 427 -12.36 -9.60 8.26
N ILE A 428 -12.93 -8.87 7.28
CA ILE A 428 -12.26 -7.76 6.62
C ILE A 428 -12.03 -6.61 7.62
N LEU A 429 -13.00 -6.33 8.50
CA LEU A 429 -12.83 -5.34 9.57
C LEU A 429 -11.67 -5.69 10.51
N PHE A 430 -11.54 -6.94 10.93
CA PHE A 430 -10.40 -7.37 11.75
C PHE A 430 -9.08 -7.38 10.97
N SER A 431 -9.11 -7.64 9.67
CA SER A 431 -7.94 -7.56 8.80
C SER A 431 -7.51 -6.13 8.51
N TYR A 432 -8.43 -5.16 8.56
CA TYR A 432 -8.15 -3.73 8.38
C TYR A 432 -7.08 -3.23 9.35
N GLY A 433 -7.19 -3.58 10.64
CA GLY A 433 -6.22 -3.13 11.65
C GLY A 433 -4.80 -3.60 11.35
N LEU A 434 -4.66 -4.85 10.90
CA LEU A 434 -3.36 -5.42 10.52
C LEU A 434 -2.82 -4.76 9.25
N GLN A 435 -3.67 -4.59 8.24
CA GLN A 435 -3.29 -3.99 6.97
C GLN A 435 -2.91 -2.50 7.12
N PHE A 436 -3.55 -1.77 8.06
CA PHE A 436 -3.24 -0.37 8.37
C PHE A 436 -1.90 -0.18 9.10
N PHE A 437 -1.43 -1.21 9.81
CA PHE A 437 -0.13 -1.16 10.49
C PHE A 437 1.02 -0.97 9.49
N VAL A 438 0.98 -1.68 8.35
CA VAL A 438 2.06 -1.68 7.34
C VAL A 438 2.35 -0.29 6.75
N PRO A 439 1.39 0.43 6.12
CA PRO A 439 1.65 1.75 5.56
C PRO A 439 2.00 2.78 6.64
N THR A 440 1.47 2.61 7.85
CA THR A 440 1.84 3.47 8.99
C THR A 440 3.31 3.29 9.37
N ASP A 441 3.80 2.05 9.41
CA ASP A 441 5.20 1.75 9.73
C ASP A 441 6.17 2.24 8.63
N ILE A 442 5.71 2.27 7.38
CA ILE A 442 6.45 2.84 6.25
C ILE A 442 6.50 4.38 6.33
N CYS A 443 5.35 5.03 6.55
CA CYS A 443 5.25 6.49 6.47
C CYS A 443 5.69 7.21 7.76
N TRP A 444 5.46 6.62 8.93
CA TRP A 444 5.76 7.27 10.21
C TRP A 444 7.22 7.69 10.35
N PRO A 445 8.24 6.86 10.02
CA PRO A 445 9.64 7.26 10.09
C PRO A 445 9.99 8.50 9.23
N MET A 446 9.29 8.69 8.10
CA MET A 446 9.48 9.85 7.23
C MET A 446 9.00 11.14 7.88
N VAL A 447 7.98 11.05 8.74
CA VAL A 447 7.45 12.15 9.53
C VAL A 447 8.26 12.32 10.82
N GLU A 448 8.56 11.22 11.53
CA GLU A 448 9.20 11.16 12.85
C GLU A 448 10.50 11.98 12.91
N LYS A 449 11.30 11.97 11.83
CA LYS A 449 12.56 12.73 11.76
C LYS A 449 12.41 14.24 11.95
N HIS A 450 11.22 14.78 11.76
CA HIS A 450 10.93 16.20 11.93
C HIS A 450 10.14 16.50 13.22
N VAL A 451 9.96 15.51 14.09
CA VAL A 451 9.13 15.61 15.30
C VAL A 451 10.00 15.67 16.54
N SER A 452 9.72 16.65 17.41
CA SER A 452 10.38 16.73 18.72
C SER A 452 9.98 15.57 19.63
N GLU A 453 10.96 15.02 20.38
CA GLU A 453 10.79 13.83 21.23
C GLU A 453 9.57 13.91 22.16
N GLY A 454 9.33 15.06 22.79
CA GLY A 454 8.21 15.25 23.73
C GLY A 454 6.82 15.19 23.09
N LYS A 455 6.70 15.34 21.76
CA LYS A 455 5.41 15.34 21.04
C LYS A 455 5.18 14.09 20.18
N LYS A 456 6.17 13.18 20.10
CA LYS A 456 6.11 12.00 19.21
C LYS A 456 4.86 11.17 19.40
N ASN A 457 4.50 10.85 20.64
CA ASN A 457 3.32 10.02 20.93
C ASN A 457 2.01 10.66 20.47
N ILE A 458 1.84 11.97 20.69
CA ILE A 458 0.62 12.68 20.28
C ILE A 458 0.58 12.77 18.76
N LEU A 459 1.68 13.19 18.14
CA LEU A 459 1.73 13.37 16.70
C LEU A 459 1.62 12.05 15.93
N GLN A 460 2.05 10.93 16.52
CA GLN A 460 1.83 9.60 15.97
C GLN A 460 0.36 9.21 15.96
N ASN A 461 -0.38 9.51 17.04
CA ASN A 461 -1.83 9.30 17.07
C ASN A 461 -2.54 10.20 16.07
N VAL A 462 -2.15 11.47 15.99
CA VAL A 462 -2.69 12.42 15.00
C VAL A 462 -2.44 11.92 13.59
N PHE A 463 -1.23 11.44 13.28
CA PHE A 463 -0.89 10.86 11.98
C PHE A 463 -1.75 9.63 11.64
N ARG A 464 -1.96 8.74 12.62
CA ARG A 464 -2.84 7.57 12.42
C ARG A 464 -4.29 7.98 12.19
N LEU A 465 -4.82 8.88 13.01
CA LEU A 465 -6.19 9.37 12.84
C LEU A 465 -6.36 10.09 11.50
N SER A 466 -5.43 10.97 11.13
CA SER A 466 -5.53 11.71 9.86
C SER A 466 -5.50 10.79 8.65
N THR A 467 -4.66 9.75 8.66
CA THR A 467 -4.59 8.77 7.56
C THR A 467 -5.83 7.88 7.50
N ILE A 468 -6.43 7.49 8.63
CA ILE A 468 -7.72 6.80 8.65
C ILE A 468 -8.85 7.71 8.13
N THR A 469 -8.87 8.98 8.54
CA THR A 469 -9.86 9.93 8.03
C THR A 469 -9.72 10.12 6.53
N ALA A 470 -8.49 10.15 6.00
CA ALA A 470 -8.23 10.26 4.57
C ALA A 470 -8.77 9.04 3.80
N THR A 471 -8.55 7.81 4.29
CA THR A 471 -9.10 6.61 3.63
C THR A 471 -10.63 6.58 3.68
N VAL A 472 -11.23 6.99 4.80
CA VAL A 472 -12.69 7.14 4.93
C VAL A 472 -13.23 8.20 3.95
N ALA A 473 -12.55 9.33 3.80
CA ALA A 473 -12.97 10.39 2.88
C ALA A 473 -12.97 9.90 1.42
N VAL A 474 -11.95 9.14 1.01
CA VAL A 474 -11.90 8.50 -0.32
C VAL A 474 -13.06 7.50 -0.49
N ALA A 475 -13.33 6.67 0.51
CA ALA A 475 -14.46 5.73 0.47
C ALA A 475 -15.83 6.41 0.38
N ILE A 476 -16.00 7.58 1.01
CA ILE A 476 -17.24 8.38 0.91
C ILE A 476 -17.37 9.06 -0.46
N ALA A 477 -16.24 9.49 -1.04
CA ALA A 477 -16.20 10.13 -2.35
C ALA A 477 -16.58 9.14 -3.46
N VAL A 478 -16.04 7.92 -3.40
CA VAL A 478 -16.30 6.86 -4.39
C VAL A 478 -16.80 5.59 -3.70
N PRO A 479 -18.08 5.53 -3.27
CA PRO A 479 -18.65 4.37 -2.58
C PRO A 479 -19.12 3.27 -3.55
N ASN A 480 -18.42 3.08 -4.69
CA ASN A 480 -18.65 1.96 -5.60
C ASN A 480 -17.43 1.03 -5.60
N LEU A 481 -17.67 -0.25 -5.31
CA LEU A 481 -16.64 -1.27 -5.11
C LEU A 481 -15.92 -1.66 -6.41
N GLY A 482 -16.58 -1.64 -7.57
CA GLY A 482 -15.99 -2.06 -8.85
C GLY A 482 -14.91 -1.10 -9.35
N PRO A 483 -15.24 0.17 -9.63
CA PRO A 483 -14.30 1.16 -10.12
C PRO A 483 -13.14 1.41 -9.16
N ILE A 484 -13.37 1.36 -7.84
CA ILE A 484 -12.28 1.52 -6.86
C ILE A 484 -11.30 0.34 -6.94
N ILE A 485 -11.78 -0.92 -7.00
CA ILE A 485 -10.91 -2.11 -7.16
C ILE A 485 -10.07 -2.01 -8.44
N SER A 486 -10.73 -1.67 -9.55
CA SER A 486 -10.07 -1.53 -10.84
C SER A 486 -9.01 -0.42 -10.82
N LEU A 487 -9.31 0.74 -10.24
CA LEU A 487 -8.36 1.86 -10.12
C LEU A 487 -7.13 1.49 -9.28
N VAL A 488 -7.34 0.80 -8.14
CA VAL A 488 -6.23 0.36 -7.27
C VAL A 488 -5.33 -0.62 -8.01
N GLY A 489 -5.90 -1.64 -8.67
CA GLY A 489 -5.14 -2.59 -9.48
C GLY A 489 -4.37 -1.93 -10.62
N ALA A 490 -5.05 -1.03 -11.34
CA ALA A 490 -4.47 -0.29 -12.44
C ALA A 490 -3.29 0.57 -12.01
N VAL A 491 -3.39 1.34 -10.91
CA VAL A 491 -2.34 2.29 -10.50
C VAL A 491 -1.24 1.60 -9.69
N CYS A 492 -1.64 0.93 -8.61
CA CYS A 492 -0.71 0.47 -7.58
C CYS A 492 0.03 -0.80 -8.01
N PHE A 493 -0.71 -1.84 -8.42
CA PHE A 493 -0.11 -3.14 -8.70
C PHE A 493 0.54 -3.21 -10.09
N SER A 494 0.07 -2.48 -11.10
CA SER A 494 0.84 -2.38 -12.35
C SER A 494 2.22 -1.75 -12.11
N THR A 495 2.31 -0.76 -11.22
CA THR A 495 3.56 -0.09 -10.85
C THR A 495 4.47 -1.00 -10.02
N LEU A 496 3.97 -1.54 -8.91
CA LEU A 496 4.80 -2.32 -7.98
C LEU A 496 4.92 -3.80 -8.31
N GLY A 497 3.89 -4.39 -8.89
CA GLY A 497 3.84 -5.82 -9.23
C GLY A 497 4.49 -6.13 -10.57
N LEU A 498 4.49 -5.19 -11.53
CA LEU A 498 4.98 -5.44 -12.90
C LEU A 498 6.13 -4.52 -13.31
N LEU A 499 5.96 -3.19 -13.20
CA LEU A 499 6.95 -2.22 -13.69
C LEU A 499 8.23 -2.26 -12.86
N CYS A 500 8.12 -2.10 -11.54
CA CYS A 500 9.28 -2.05 -10.65
C CYS A 500 10.17 -3.31 -10.74
N PRO A 501 9.65 -4.55 -10.70
CA PRO A 501 10.48 -5.75 -10.82
C PRO A 501 11.24 -5.83 -12.15
N ALA A 502 10.58 -5.48 -13.27
CA ALA A 502 11.20 -5.49 -14.59
C ALA A 502 12.34 -4.46 -14.72
N VAL A 503 12.15 -3.27 -14.13
CA VAL A 503 13.20 -2.24 -14.11
C VAL A 503 14.36 -2.64 -13.19
N ILE A 504 14.06 -3.19 -12.01
CA ILE A 504 15.06 -3.64 -11.03
C ILE A 504 15.93 -4.76 -11.60
N GLU A 505 15.34 -5.77 -12.27
CA GLU A 505 16.09 -6.86 -12.87
C GLU A 505 17.04 -6.33 -13.97
N THR A 506 16.54 -5.40 -14.79
CA THR A 506 17.33 -4.77 -15.87
C THR A 506 18.51 -3.99 -15.30
N ALA A 507 18.30 -3.21 -14.23
CA ALA A 507 19.36 -2.47 -13.56
C ALA A 507 20.39 -3.42 -12.89
N THR A 508 19.92 -4.48 -12.24
CA THR A 508 20.77 -5.46 -11.52
C THR A 508 21.73 -6.21 -12.44
N HIS A 509 21.32 -6.50 -13.67
CA HIS A 509 22.10 -7.29 -14.64
C HIS A 509 22.81 -6.44 -15.70
N TRP A 510 22.80 -5.11 -15.57
CA TRP A 510 23.36 -4.21 -16.57
C TRP A 510 24.85 -4.45 -16.83
N GLU A 511 25.67 -4.53 -15.78
CA GLU A 511 27.13 -4.72 -15.90
C GLU A 511 27.54 -6.16 -16.18
N ASN A 512 26.80 -7.15 -15.66
CA ASN A 512 27.13 -8.57 -15.77
C ASN A 512 26.61 -9.23 -17.07
N GLY A 513 25.94 -8.45 -17.92
CA GLY A 513 25.40 -8.88 -19.21
C GLY A 513 23.94 -9.34 -19.13
N LEU A 514 23.12 -8.85 -20.06
CA LEU A 514 21.67 -9.09 -20.16
C LEU A 514 21.30 -10.45 -20.80
N GLY A 515 22.20 -11.43 -20.75
CA GLY A 515 22.08 -12.73 -21.40
C GLY A 515 22.34 -12.72 -22.92
N LYS A 516 22.26 -13.91 -23.55
CA LYS A 516 22.44 -14.09 -24.99
C LYS A 516 21.38 -13.28 -25.76
N PHE A 517 21.80 -12.52 -26.76
CA PHE A 517 20.95 -11.59 -27.53
C PHE A 517 20.18 -10.55 -26.69
N ARG A 518 20.62 -10.25 -25.46
CA ARG A 518 19.93 -9.34 -24.53
C ARG A 518 18.47 -9.73 -24.26
N TRP A 519 18.17 -11.03 -24.20
CA TRP A 519 16.81 -11.54 -23.96
C TRP A 519 16.14 -10.95 -22.71
N VAL A 520 16.90 -10.72 -21.62
CA VAL A 520 16.38 -10.12 -20.39
C VAL A 520 15.79 -8.73 -20.65
N LEU A 521 16.45 -7.93 -21.50
CA LEU A 521 15.99 -6.60 -21.87
C LEU A 521 14.67 -6.66 -22.64
N TRP A 522 14.59 -7.49 -23.69
CA TRP A 522 13.38 -7.60 -24.50
C TRP A 522 12.17 -8.09 -23.69
N LYS A 523 12.37 -9.12 -22.85
CA LYS A 523 11.37 -9.61 -21.92
C LYS A 523 10.88 -8.48 -20.99
N ASN A 524 11.79 -7.71 -20.40
CA ASN A 524 11.44 -6.63 -19.49
C ASN A 524 10.77 -5.45 -20.18
N VAL A 525 11.15 -5.14 -21.42
CA VAL A 525 10.47 -4.13 -22.25
C VAL A 525 9.02 -4.54 -22.51
N ILE A 526 8.76 -5.82 -22.79
CA ILE A 526 7.38 -6.32 -22.98
C ILE A 526 6.57 -6.21 -21.68
N ILE A 527 7.16 -6.58 -20.53
CA ILE A 527 6.49 -6.47 -19.23
C ILE A 527 6.20 -5.00 -18.88
N ILE A 528 7.14 -4.09 -19.11
CA ILE A 528 6.96 -2.65 -18.89
C ILE A 528 5.87 -2.10 -19.80
N PHE A 529 5.85 -2.48 -21.08
CA PHE A 529 4.80 -2.06 -22.01
C PHE A 529 3.41 -2.54 -21.54
N PHE A 530 3.30 -3.81 -21.16
CA PHE A 530 2.05 -4.38 -20.63
C PHE A 530 1.60 -3.68 -19.34
N SER A 531 2.54 -3.40 -18.43
CA SER A 531 2.27 -2.65 -17.19
C SER A 531 1.75 -1.23 -17.47
N LEU A 532 2.40 -0.49 -18.38
CA LEU A 532 1.96 0.86 -18.76
C LEU A 532 0.61 0.85 -19.46
N LEU A 533 0.34 -0.16 -20.30
CA LEU A 533 -0.96 -0.35 -20.91
C LEU A 533 -2.03 -0.55 -19.83
N ALA A 534 -1.84 -1.51 -18.92
CA ALA A 534 -2.76 -1.78 -17.82
C ALA A 534 -2.98 -0.57 -16.90
N LEU A 535 -1.92 0.19 -16.61
CA LEU A 535 -1.99 1.44 -15.85
C LEU A 535 -2.88 2.47 -16.54
N ILE A 536 -2.58 2.79 -17.81
CA ILE A 536 -3.26 3.86 -18.53
C ILE A 536 -4.71 3.47 -18.83
N THR A 537 -4.93 2.30 -19.41
CA THR A 537 -6.28 1.89 -19.81
C THR A 537 -7.15 1.64 -18.60
N GLY A 538 -6.63 0.96 -17.56
CA GLY A 538 -7.37 0.67 -16.34
C GLY A 538 -7.71 1.90 -15.52
N ALA A 539 -6.76 2.84 -15.38
CA ALA A 539 -7.04 4.10 -14.69
C ALA A 539 -8.05 4.95 -15.47
N TYR A 540 -7.91 5.02 -16.80
CA TYR A 540 -8.84 5.75 -17.66
C TYR A 540 -10.27 5.20 -17.56
N THR A 541 -10.47 3.89 -17.71
CA THR A 541 -11.82 3.30 -17.61
C THR A 541 -12.42 3.48 -16.22
N SER A 542 -11.64 3.25 -15.16
CA SER A 542 -12.13 3.40 -13.79
C SER A 542 -12.51 4.84 -13.47
N ILE A 543 -11.73 5.82 -13.92
CA ILE A 543 -12.05 7.25 -13.74
C ILE A 543 -13.31 7.62 -14.52
N LEU A 544 -13.47 7.14 -15.75
CA LEU A 544 -14.69 7.39 -16.53
C LEU A 544 -15.93 6.78 -15.88
N GLU A 545 -15.84 5.57 -15.33
CA GLU A 545 -16.94 4.95 -14.58
C GLU A 545 -17.30 5.78 -13.35
N ILE A 546 -16.32 6.27 -12.60
CA ILE A 546 -16.53 7.15 -11.46
C ILE A 546 -17.22 8.46 -11.87
N ILE A 547 -16.76 9.10 -12.95
CA ILE A 547 -17.36 10.36 -13.48
C ILE A 547 -18.77 10.13 -14.05
N LYS A 548 -19.04 8.94 -14.59
CA LYS A 548 -20.38 8.63 -15.13
C LYS A 548 -21.39 8.42 -13.99
N GLU A 549 -20.92 7.95 -12.85
CA GLU A 549 -21.78 7.60 -11.71
C GLU A 549 -22.04 8.77 -10.74
N TYR A 550 -21.14 9.77 -10.70
CA TYR A 550 -21.23 10.95 -9.83
C TYR A 550 -21.00 12.25 -10.59
#